data_AF-A0AAE1SAY2-F1
#
_entry.id   AF-A0AAE1SAY2-F1
#
_cell.length_a   1.000
_cell.length_b   1.000
_cell.length_c   1.000
_cell.angle_alpha   90.00
_cell.angle_beta   90.00
_cell.angle_gamma   90.00
#
_symmetry.space_group_name_H-M   'P 1'
#
loop_
_entity.id
_entity.type
_entity.pdbx_description
1 polymer ?
#
loop_
_entity_poly.entity_id
_entity_poly.type
_entity_poly.pdbx_seq_one_letter_code
_entity_poly.pdbx_strand_id
1 'polypeptide(L)'
;MMHQDTDEFDYPGCTFAYQEFVKAVVAYNKKLNSSTSVQKNIKLNQEMEKTRKIIVKSFSLARTIYEGSSQMHPSKESDLNAGAEFLESNTALSIQQEARYKWETVRNACSYLERLKMNEEREGLARKVMGNMSVEQQSDLKSFYNMMGHIYSEVSERKLQHIVNEVLSFLDLSA
;
A
#
# COMPACT_ATOMS: atom_id res chain seq x y z
N MET A 1 -33.32 -6.43 22.05
CA MET A 1 -33.62 -5.07 22.54
C MET A 1 -32.72 -4.13 21.77
N MET A 2 -33.27 -3.44 20.77
CA MET A 2 -32.54 -2.49 19.92
C MET A 2 -32.36 -1.18 20.71
N HIS A 3 -31.14 -0.65 20.78
CA HIS A 3 -30.93 0.75 21.15
C HIS A 3 -31.32 1.62 19.96
N GLN A 4 -32.29 2.51 20.14
CA GLN A 4 -32.94 3.24 19.06
C GLN A 4 -32.20 4.50 18.59
N ASP A 5 -31.01 4.82 19.11
CA ASP A 5 -30.33 6.09 18.78
C ASP A 5 -28.89 5.96 18.26
N THR A 6 -28.41 4.76 17.97
CA THR A 6 -27.04 4.59 17.48
C THR A 6 -26.98 3.53 16.38
N ASP A 7 -26.78 4.03 15.16
CA ASP A 7 -26.47 3.28 13.93
C ASP A 7 -25.06 2.66 14.01
N GLU A 8 -24.81 1.86 15.05
CA GLU A 8 -23.52 1.24 15.30
C GLU A 8 -23.61 -0.27 15.01
N PHE A 9 -23.01 -0.64 13.88
CA PHE A 9 -22.81 -2.02 13.44
C PHE A 9 -21.48 -2.55 14.01
N ASP A 10 -21.53 -3.67 14.72
CA ASP A 10 -20.42 -4.22 15.51
C ASP A 10 -19.73 -5.41 14.79
N TYR A 11 -18.40 -5.37 14.60
CA TYR A 11 -17.62 -6.42 13.92
C TYR A 11 -16.36 -6.81 14.73
N PRO A 12 -16.10 -8.11 15.00
CA PRO A 12 -15.00 -8.53 15.86
C PRO A 12 -13.70 -8.77 15.07
N GLY A 13 -12.63 -8.05 15.45
CA GLY A 13 -11.30 -8.14 14.79
C GLY A 13 -10.64 -6.77 14.63
N CYS A 14 -10.01 -6.30 15.71
CA CYS A 14 -9.37 -4.98 15.86
C CYS A 14 -10.21 -3.78 15.39
N THR A 15 -11.26 -3.51 16.17
CA THR A 15 -12.20 -2.38 16.01
C THR A 15 -11.52 -1.01 15.87
N PHE A 16 -10.37 -0.79 16.52
CA PHE A 16 -9.67 0.49 16.49
C PHE A 16 -9.10 0.86 15.11
N ALA A 17 -8.47 -0.09 14.41
CA ALA A 17 -7.86 0.17 13.11
C ALA A 17 -8.93 0.44 12.03
N TYR A 18 -10.07 -0.24 12.12
CA TYR A 18 -11.20 0.00 11.22
C TYR A 18 -11.88 1.34 11.50
N GLN A 19 -12.08 1.71 12.77
CA GLN A 19 -12.62 3.02 13.14
C GLN A 19 -11.74 4.17 12.65
N GLU A 20 -10.42 4.07 12.78
CA GLU A 20 -9.49 5.09 12.26
C GLU A 20 -9.46 5.12 10.72
N PHE A 21 -9.56 3.98 10.05
CA PHE A 21 -9.70 3.91 8.59
C PHE A 21 -11.00 4.58 8.11
N VAL A 22 -12.13 4.31 8.75
CA VAL A 22 -13.42 4.93 8.41
C VAL A 22 -13.38 6.44 8.65
N LYS A 23 -12.81 6.91 9.77
CA LYS A 23 -12.59 8.34 10.02
C LYS A 23 -11.72 8.99 8.94
N ALA A 24 -10.65 8.32 8.51
CA ALA A 24 -9.77 8.82 7.45
C ALA A 24 -10.47 8.88 6.08
N VAL A 25 -11.28 7.88 5.73
CA VAL A 25 -12.05 7.84 4.47
C VAL A 25 -13.11 8.94 4.45
N VAL A 26 -13.82 9.16 5.57
CA VAL A 26 -14.82 10.22 5.68
C VAL A 26 -14.19 11.62 5.63
N ALA A 27 -13.04 11.83 6.29
CA ALA A 27 -12.29 13.08 6.23
C ALA A 27 -11.76 13.37 4.81
N TYR A 28 -11.28 12.34 4.10
CA TYR A 28 -10.81 12.44 2.72
C TYR A 28 -11.94 12.74 1.72
N ASN A 29 -13.10 12.11 1.88
CA ASN A 29 -14.25 12.34 1.03
C ASN A 29 -14.84 13.75 1.24
N LYS A 30 -14.88 14.23 2.49
CA LYS A 30 -15.23 15.63 2.80
C LYS A 30 -14.25 16.63 2.18
N LYS A 31 -12.94 16.34 2.20
CA LYS A 31 -11.90 17.17 1.57
C LYS A 31 -11.98 17.19 0.03
N LEU A 32 -12.47 16.12 -0.60
CA LEU A 32 -12.70 16.06 -2.05
C LEU A 32 -13.95 16.82 -2.47
N ASN A 33 -15.04 16.71 -1.70
CA ASN A 33 -16.31 17.38 -2.02
C ASN A 33 -16.31 18.87 -1.63
N SER A 34 -15.41 19.30 -0.73
CA SER A 34 -15.14 20.72 -0.46
C SER A 34 -14.15 21.36 -1.46
N SER A 35 -13.60 20.58 -2.38
CA SER A 35 -12.64 21.04 -3.38
C SER A 35 -13.23 20.90 -4.78
N THR A 36 -14.07 21.86 -5.15
CA THR A 36 -14.43 22.20 -6.54
C THR A 36 -13.21 22.73 -7.33
N SER A 37 -11.98 22.37 -6.95
CA SER A 37 -10.74 22.83 -7.57
C SER A 37 -9.71 21.71 -7.65
N VAL A 38 -9.64 21.11 -8.83
CA VAL A 38 -8.47 20.45 -9.43
C VAL A 38 -8.15 19.03 -8.94
N GLN A 39 -8.50 18.11 -9.83
CA GLN A 39 -8.38 16.66 -9.75
C GLN A 39 -6.91 16.18 -9.65
N LYS A 40 -6.66 15.43 -8.58
CA LYS A 40 -5.92 14.16 -8.48
C LYS A 40 -4.93 13.80 -9.61
N ASN A 41 -3.67 13.69 -9.19
CA ASN A 41 -2.62 12.86 -9.77
C ASN A 41 -3.12 11.43 -10.02
N ILE A 42 -3.42 11.13 -11.28
CA ILE A 42 -3.61 9.78 -11.79
C ILE A 42 -2.23 9.21 -12.12
N LYS A 43 -1.92 8.01 -11.65
CA LYS A 43 -0.69 7.28 -11.98
C LYS A 43 -0.79 6.81 -13.42
N LEU A 44 -0.35 7.62 -14.38
CA LEU A 44 -0.40 7.32 -15.82
C LEU A 44 0.70 6.28 -16.19
N ASN A 45 0.35 5.24 -16.96
CA ASN A 45 1.33 4.27 -17.47
C ASN A 45 2.32 4.92 -18.46
N GLN A 46 3.38 4.22 -18.90
CA GLN A 46 4.39 4.78 -19.81
C GLN A 46 3.84 5.30 -21.15
N GLU A 47 2.82 4.68 -21.74
CA GLU A 47 2.15 5.19 -22.95
C GLU A 47 1.34 6.44 -22.64
N MET A 48 0.61 6.40 -21.55
CA MET A 48 -0.18 7.50 -21.01
C MET A 48 0.69 8.74 -20.72
N GLU A 49 1.93 8.55 -20.27
CA GLU A 49 2.92 9.60 -20.08
C GLU A 49 3.49 10.15 -21.40
N LYS A 50 3.63 9.30 -22.43
CA LYS A 50 3.95 9.76 -23.80
C LYS A 50 2.82 10.62 -24.36
N THR A 51 1.57 10.20 -24.17
CA THR A 51 0.38 10.97 -24.56
C THR A 51 0.33 12.30 -23.83
N ARG A 52 0.63 12.33 -22.52
CA ARG A 52 0.76 13.58 -21.75
C ARG A 52 1.79 14.53 -22.37
N LYS A 53 2.98 14.03 -22.71
CA LYS A 53 4.03 14.85 -23.35
C LYS A 53 3.63 15.39 -24.72
N ILE A 54 2.90 14.60 -25.51
CA ILE A 54 2.36 15.04 -26.79
C ILE A 54 1.35 16.17 -26.58
N ILE A 55 0.42 16.02 -25.62
CA ILE A 55 -0.58 17.03 -25.27
C ILE A 55 0.10 18.34 -24.84
N VAL A 56 1.09 18.28 -23.94
CA VAL A 56 1.82 19.48 -23.49
C VAL A 56 2.49 20.18 -24.68
N LYS A 57 3.15 19.43 -25.56
CA LYS A 57 3.78 19.99 -26.76
C LYS A 57 2.77 20.63 -27.71
N SER A 58 1.61 20.02 -27.93
CA SER A 58 0.57 20.60 -28.78
C SER A 58 -0.05 21.86 -28.17
N PHE A 59 -0.19 21.94 -26.83
CA PHE A 59 -0.58 23.18 -26.16
C PHE A 59 0.47 24.29 -26.28
N SER A 60 1.76 23.96 -26.12
CA SER A 60 2.84 24.93 -26.34
C SER A 60 2.87 25.41 -27.79
N LEU A 61 2.70 24.51 -28.76
CA LEU A 61 2.63 24.87 -30.17
C LEU A 61 1.41 25.73 -30.50
N ALA A 62 0.24 25.37 -29.97
CA ALA A 62 -0.97 26.18 -30.09
C ALA A 62 -0.73 27.58 -29.52
N ARG A 63 -0.12 27.69 -28.33
CA ARG A 63 0.24 28.98 -27.72
C ARG A 63 1.10 29.83 -28.66
N THR A 64 2.18 29.28 -29.22
CA THR A 64 3.06 30.03 -30.14
C THR A 64 2.33 30.47 -31.41
N ILE A 65 1.43 29.64 -31.95
CA ILE A 65 0.60 29.99 -33.11
C ILE A 65 -0.40 31.11 -32.76
N TYR A 66 -1.02 31.04 -31.58
CA TYR A 66 -1.97 32.03 -31.09
C TYR A 66 -1.33 33.38 -30.74
N GLU A 67 -0.14 33.38 -30.13
CA GLU A 67 0.66 34.59 -29.83
C GLU A 67 1.16 35.28 -31.11
N GLY A 68 1.46 34.52 -32.18
CA GLY A 68 1.88 35.06 -33.48
C GLY A 68 0.74 35.65 -34.33
N SER A 69 -0.52 35.30 -34.03
CA SER A 69 -1.70 35.86 -34.70
C SER A 69 -2.25 37.05 -33.90
N SER A 70 -2.15 38.25 -34.47
CA SER A 70 -2.33 39.58 -33.83
C SER A 70 -3.72 39.92 -33.26
N GLN A 71 -4.47 38.98 -32.67
CA GLN A 71 -5.75 39.31 -32.04
C GLN A 71 -6.10 38.35 -30.90
N MET A 72 -5.39 38.47 -29.78
CA MET A 72 -5.70 37.72 -28.56
C MET A 72 -6.25 38.66 -27.48
N HIS A 73 -7.44 38.34 -26.97
CA HIS A 73 -8.02 39.04 -25.82
C HIS A 73 -7.20 38.68 -24.55
N PRO A 74 -6.85 39.66 -23.68
CA PRO A 74 -5.94 39.45 -22.55
C PRO A 74 -6.38 38.39 -21.53
N SER A 75 -7.66 38.00 -21.52
CA SER A 75 -8.16 36.94 -20.63
C SER A 75 -7.57 35.56 -20.96
N LYS A 76 -7.29 35.25 -22.23
CA LYS A 76 -6.86 33.91 -22.66
C LYS A 76 -5.36 33.63 -22.46
N GLU A 77 -4.55 34.67 -22.28
CA GLU A 77 -3.11 34.55 -22.04
C GLU A 77 -2.82 34.13 -20.59
N SER A 78 -3.62 34.64 -19.64
CA SER A 78 -3.53 34.28 -18.22
C SER A 78 -3.82 32.80 -17.93
N ASP A 79 -4.84 32.23 -18.59
CA ASP A 79 -5.21 30.81 -18.45
C ASP A 79 -4.12 29.87 -18.98
N LEU A 80 -3.48 30.25 -20.10
CA LEU A 80 -2.39 29.48 -20.68
C LEU A 80 -1.16 29.49 -19.77
N ASN A 81 -0.83 30.64 -19.17
CA ASN A 81 0.35 30.76 -18.30
C ASN A 81 0.18 29.94 -17.01
N ALA A 82 -1.00 30.01 -16.38
CA ALA A 82 -1.33 29.18 -15.22
C ALA A 82 -1.24 27.67 -15.52
N GLY A 83 -1.64 27.25 -16.73
CA GLY A 83 -1.51 25.86 -17.18
C GLY A 83 -0.07 25.38 -17.34
N ALA A 84 0.86 26.26 -17.75
CA ALA A 84 2.28 25.91 -17.87
C ALA A 84 2.99 25.83 -16.51
N GLU A 85 2.77 26.81 -15.63
CA GLU A 85 3.34 26.79 -14.27
C GLU A 85 2.89 25.56 -13.47
N PHE A 86 1.62 25.15 -13.64
CA PHE A 86 1.09 23.95 -13.01
C PHE A 86 1.82 22.67 -13.45
N LEU A 87 2.15 22.56 -14.74
CA LEU A 87 2.82 21.38 -15.30
C LEU A 87 4.31 21.33 -14.93
N GLU A 88 4.97 22.48 -14.86
CA GLU A 88 6.37 22.60 -14.45
C GLU A 88 6.53 22.28 -12.95
N SER A 89 5.66 22.81 -12.10
CA SER A 89 5.61 22.53 -10.66
C SER A 89 5.38 21.05 -10.35
N ASN A 90 4.57 20.35 -11.15
CA ASN A 90 4.37 18.90 -11.03
C ASN A 90 5.61 18.08 -11.41
N THR A 91 6.45 18.59 -12.31
CA THR A 91 7.66 17.88 -12.77
C THR A 91 8.73 17.87 -11.68
N ALA A 92 8.94 18.99 -10.97
CA ALA A 92 9.88 19.08 -9.85
C ALA A 92 9.46 18.18 -8.66
N LEU A 93 8.16 18.13 -8.36
CA LEU A 93 7.60 17.25 -7.32
C LEU A 93 7.79 15.76 -7.64
N SER A 94 7.69 15.38 -8.92
CA SER A 94 7.93 14.00 -9.39
C SER A 94 9.36 13.53 -9.11
N ILE A 95 10.36 14.38 -9.39
CA ILE A 95 11.78 14.04 -9.15
C ILE A 95 12.07 13.85 -7.66
N GLN A 96 11.49 14.72 -6.81
CA GLN A 96 11.64 14.60 -5.35
C GLN A 96 10.94 13.35 -4.79
N GLN A 97 9.79 12.96 -5.33
CA GLN A 97 9.10 11.72 -4.97
C GLN A 97 9.86 10.49 -5.45
N GLU A 98 10.44 10.50 -6.64
CA GLU A 98 11.31 9.43 -7.14
C GLU A 98 12.57 9.26 -6.28
N ALA A 99 13.21 10.36 -5.86
CA ALA A 99 14.36 10.31 -4.96
C ALA A 99 13.99 9.70 -3.59
N ARG A 100 12.82 10.05 -3.04
CA ARG A 100 12.30 9.47 -1.79
C ARG A 100 11.96 7.99 -1.95
N TYR A 101 11.28 7.59 -3.02
CA TYR A 101 10.92 6.20 -3.30
C TYR A 101 12.18 5.33 -3.51
N LYS A 102 13.18 5.87 -4.21
CA LYS A 102 14.47 5.22 -4.40
C LYS A 102 15.21 5.02 -3.07
N TRP A 103 15.23 6.04 -2.21
CA TRP A 103 15.82 5.95 -0.88
C TRP A 103 15.11 4.90 0.00
N GLU A 104 13.78 4.85 -0.04
CA GLU A 104 12.99 3.90 0.73
C GLU A 104 13.19 2.46 0.24
N THR A 105 13.26 2.25 -1.07
CA THR A 105 13.57 0.94 -1.68
C THR A 105 14.97 0.46 -1.29
N VAL A 106 15.98 1.34 -1.35
CA VAL A 106 17.35 1.02 -0.96
C VAL A 106 17.43 0.70 0.54
N ARG A 107 16.79 1.50 1.40
CA ARG A 107 16.78 1.26 2.84
C ARG A 107 16.11 -0.07 3.20
N ASN A 108 14.98 -0.36 2.56
CA ASN A 108 14.26 -1.63 2.76
C ASN A 108 15.08 -2.83 2.30
N ALA A 109 15.79 -2.72 1.16
CA ALA A 109 16.69 -3.77 0.68
C ALA A 109 17.88 -3.99 1.64
N CYS A 110 18.51 -2.92 2.14
CA CYS A 110 19.59 -3.02 3.13
C CYS A 110 19.12 -3.71 4.42
N SER A 111 17.97 -3.30 4.95
CA SER A 111 17.38 -3.92 6.15
C SER A 111 17.04 -5.40 5.93
N TYR A 112 16.56 -5.77 4.74
CA TYR A 112 16.32 -7.16 4.38
C TYR A 112 17.60 -7.99 4.36
N LEU A 113 18.68 -7.47 3.74
CA LEU A 113 19.97 -8.13 3.69
C LEU A 113 20.61 -8.30 5.08
N GLU A 114 20.51 -7.30 5.93
CA GLU A 114 20.98 -7.37 7.31
C GLU A 114 20.24 -8.46 8.10
N ARG A 115 18.92 -8.54 7.94
CA ARG A 115 18.10 -9.59 8.56
C ARG A 115 18.45 -10.99 8.03
N LEU A 116 18.78 -11.13 6.74
CA LEU A 116 19.26 -12.40 6.19
C LEU A 116 20.60 -12.80 6.80
N LYS A 117 21.55 -11.88 6.91
CA LYS A 117 22.86 -12.15 7.52
C LYS A 117 22.76 -12.57 8.99
N MET A 118 21.96 -11.86 9.78
CA MET A 118 21.70 -12.23 11.18
C MET A 118 21.07 -13.63 11.32
N ASN A 119 20.19 -14.00 10.38
CA ASN A 119 19.60 -15.34 10.35
C ASN A 119 20.66 -16.41 10.02
N GLU A 120 21.55 -16.15 9.06
CA GLU A 120 22.64 -17.05 8.71
C GLU A 120 23.60 -17.27 9.89
N GLU A 121 23.99 -16.21 10.60
CA GLU A 121 24.83 -16.30 11.80
C GLU A 121 24.13 -17.12 12.91
N ARG A 122 22.84 -16.88 13.14
CA ARG A 122 22.04 -17.62 14.12
C ARG A 122 21.92 -19.09 13.75
N GLU A 123 21.70 -19.40 12.48
CA GLU A 123 21.62 -20.77 11.98
C GLU A 123 22.97 -21.50 12.13
N GLY A 124 24.08 -20.81 11.81
CA GLY A 124 25.43 -21.33 12.00
C GLY A 124 25.73 -21.68 13.46
N LEU A 125 25.35 -20.80 14.39
CA LEU A 125 25.46 -21.06 15.83
C LEU A 125 24.61 -22.25 16.27
N ALA A 126 23.36 -22.33 15.82
CA ALA A 126 22.47 -23.45 16.14
C ALA A 126 23.06 -24.78 15.63
N ARG A 127 23.57 -24.83 14.40
CA ARG A 127 24.25 -26.01 13.84
C ARG A 127 25.46 -26.44 14.67
N LYS A 128 26.29 -25.47 15.09
CA LYS A 128 27.46 -25.76 15.95
C LYS A 128 27.04 -26.34 17.30
N VAL A 129 26.00 -25.79 17.93
CA VAL A 129 25.48 -26.31 19.20
C VAL A 129 24.93 -27.72 19.02
N MET A 130 24.11 -27.96 17.99
CA MET A 130 23.54 -29.27 17.70
C MET A 130 24.62 -30.33 17.40
N GLY A 131 25.68 -29.95 16.69
CA GLY A 131 26.81 -30.83 16.39
C GLY A 131 27.62 -31.25 17.62
N ASN A 132 27.56 -30.48 18.70
CA ASN A 132 28.23 -30.77 19.97
C ASN A 132 27.34 -31.48 20.99
N MET A 133 26.05 -31.70 20.69
CA MET A 133 25.14 -32.42 21.59
C MET A 133 25.43 -33.91 21.64
N SER A 134 25.15 -34.55 22.79
CA SER A 134 25.17 -36.02 22.89
C SER A 134 24.03 -36.66 22.10
N VAL A 135 24.12 -37.97 21.86
CA VAL A 135 23.09 -38.72 21.13
C VAL A 135 21.74 -38.65 21.83
N GLU A 136 21.73 -38.70 23.16
CA GLU A 136 20.53 -38.58 24.00
C GLU A 136 19.91 -37.19 23.87
N GLN A 137 20.73 -36.13 23.96
CA GLN A 137 20.29 -34.75 23.80
C GLN A 137 19.72 -34.49 22.39
N GLN A 138 20.33 -35.05 21.35
CA GLN A 138 19.81 -34.96 19.99
C GLN A 138 18.49 -35.71 19.82
N SER A 139 18.34 -36.87 20.46
CA SER A 139 17.09 -37.65 20.47
C SER A 139 15.96 -36.87 21.17
N ASP A 140 16.24 -36.28 22.32
CA ASP A 140 15.29 -35.46 23.06
C ASP A 140 14.88 -34.21 22.26
N LEU A 141 15.84 -33.53 21.63
CA LEU A 141 15.58 -32.39 20.76
C LEU A 141 14.68 -32.75 19.57
N LYS A 142 14.92 -33.92 18.94
CA LYS A 142 14.09 -34.44 17.85
C LYS A 142 12.66 -34.75 18.33
N SER A 143 12.52 -35.39 19.49
CA SER A 143 11.21 -35.67 20.10
C SER A 143 10.43 -34.38 20.35
N PHE A 144 11.09 -33.37 20.91
CA PHE A 144 10.50 -32.06 21.14
C PHE A 144 10.04 -31.39 19.82
N TYR A 145 10.88 -31.41 18.78
CA TYR A 145 10.52 -30.86 17.47
C TYR A 145 9.28 -31.54 16.88
N ASN A 146 9.19 -32.86 16.97
CA ASN A 146 8.02 -33.61 16.50
C ASN A 146 6.76 -33.23 17.28
N MET A 147 6.85 -33.13 18.61
CA MET A 147 5.74 -32.71 19.46
C MET A 147 5.24 -31.31 19.10
N MET A 148 6.16 -30.36 18.88
CA MET A 148 5.82 -29.01 18.42
C MET A 148 5.12 -29.03 17.06
N GLY A 149 5.59 -29.89 16.14
CA GLY A 149 4.94 -30.10 14.84
C GLY A 149 3.50 -30.60 14.99
N HIS A 150 3.28 -31.60 15.84
CA HIS A 150 1.95 -32.12 16.13
C HIS A 150 1.01 -31.05 16.69
N ILE A 151 1.46 -30.29 17.70
CA ILE A 151 0.65 -29.22 18.31
C ILE A 151 0.31 -28.15 17.26
N TYR A 152 1.27 -27.74 16.42
CA TYR A 152 1.03 -26.75 15.38
C TYR A 152 -0.01 -27.24 14.36
N SER A 153 0.10 -28.49 13.93
CA SER A 153 -0.87 -29.10 13.02
C SER A 153 -2.27 -29.13 13.64
N GLU A 154 -2.41 -29.59 14.89
CA GLU A 154 -3.70 -29.63 15.58
C GLU A 154 -4.33 -28.24 15.76
N VAL A 155 -3.52 -27.23 16.09
CA VAL A 155 -4.01 -25.85 16.25
C VAL A 155 -4.43 -25.28 14.90
N SER A 156 -3.65 -25.54 13.85
CA SER A 156 -3.95 -25.06 12.50
C SER A 156 -5.20 -25.73 11.92
N GLU A 157 -5.34 -27.03 12.13
CA GLU A 157 -6.51 -27.80 11.71
C GLU A 157 -7.78 -27.33 12.42
N ARG A 158 -7.72 -27.08 13.74
CA ARG A 158 -8.84 -26.50 14.48
C ARG A 158 -9.23 -25.11 13.97
N LYS A 159 -8.25 -24.26 13.65
CA LYS A 159 -8.53 -22.94 13.05
C LYS A 159 -9.18 -23.07 11.67
N LEU A 160 -8.72 -24.00 10.85
CA LEU A 160 -9.31 -24.27 9.54
C LEU A 160 -10.75 -24.80 9.66
N GLN A 161 -10.98 -25.78 10.56
CA GLN A 161 -12.31 -26.30 10.83
C GLN A 161 -13.26 -25.21 11.34
N HIS A 162 -12.78 -24.31 12.20
CA HIS A 162 -13.57 -23.17 12.66
C HIS A 162 -13.99 -22.26 11.51
N ILE A 163 -13.05 -21.88 10.63
CA ILE A 163 -13.35 -21.05 9.45
C ILE A 163 -14.31 -21.77 8.50
N VAL A 164 -14.12 -23.07 8.27
CA VAL A 164 -14.99 -23.87 7.40
C VAL A 164 -16.40 -23.95 7.97
N ASN A 165 -16.55 -24.22 9.26
CA ASN A 165 -17.86 -24.30 9.93
C ASN A 165 -18.57 -22.94 9.94
N GLU A 166 -17.83 -21.85 10.14
CA GLU A 166 -18.35 -20.49 10.04
C GLU A 166 -18.90 -20.23 8.63
N VAL A 167 -18.13 -20.53 7.59
CA VAL A 167 -18.56 -20.39 6.18
C VAL A 167 -19.77 -21.28 5.86
N LEU A 168 -19.80 -22.54 6.32
CA LEU A 168 -20.93 -23.45 6.08
C LEU A 168 -22.21 -22.97 6.77
N SER A 169 -22.12 -22.46 8.00
CA SER A 169 -23.28 -21.90 8.70
C SER A 169 -23.89 -20.69 7.98
N PHE A 170 -23.06 -19.89 7.29
CA PHE A 170 -23.54 -18.78 6.46
C PHE A 170 -24.24 -19.27 5.18
N LEU A 171 -23.87 -20.43 4.64
CA LEU A 171 -24.48 -21.00 3.45
C LEU A 171 -25.81 -21.72 3.77
N ASP A 172 -25.90 -22.43 4.91
CA ASP A 172 -27.14 -23.10 5.34
C ASP A 172 -28.26 -22.13 5.74
N LEU A 173 -27.93 -20.90 6.13
CA LEU A 173 -28.90 -19.81 6.37
C LEU A 173 -29.45 -19.17 5.08
N SER A 174 -28.95 -19.58 3.91
CA SER A 174 -29.34 -19.06 2.59
C SER A 174 -30.20 -20.01 1.75
N ALA A 175 -30.58 -21.18 2.30
CA ALA A 175 -31.45 -22.19 1.70
C ALA A 175 -32.82 -22.24 2.40
#